data_AF-A0A848V920-F1
#
_entry.id   AF-A0A848V920-F1
#
_cell.length_a   1.000
_cell.length_b   1.000
_cell.length_c   1.000
_cell.angle_alpha   90.00
_cell.angle_beta   90.00
_cell.angle_gamma   90.00
#
_symmetry.space_group_name_H-M   'P 1'
#
loop_
_entity.id
_entity.type
_entity.pdbx_description
1 polymer ?
#
loop_
_entity_poly.entity_id
_entity_poly.type
_entity_poly.pdbx_seq_one_letter_code
_entity_poly.pdbx_strand_id
1 'polypeptide(L)' 'MTKNNEIDVLGAGLCGSLLAVLLARRGLQVSLWERQADPREKSLAGGRSINLALASRGIRA' A
#
# COMPACT_ATOMS: atom_id res chain seq x y z
N MET A 1 4.34 28.22 -11.10
CA MET A 1 3.99 27.26 -10.04
C MET A 1 4.38 25.87 -10.52
N THR A 2 5.50 25.35 -10.06
CA THR A 2 5.91 23.96 -10.31
C THR A 2 4.92 23.04 -9.59
N LYS A 3 4.26 22.15 -10.33
CA LYS A 3 3.33 21.17 -9.74
C LYS A 3 4.11 20.30 -8.76
N ASN A 4 3.76 20.35 -7.48
CA ASN A 4 4.21 19.36 -6.49
C ASN A 4 3.67 17.99 -6.94
N ASN A 5 4.54 17.12 -7.43
CA ASN A 5 4.23 15.73 -7.82
C ASN A 5 4.31 14.78 -6.61
N GLU A 6 4.03 15.31 -5.41
CA GLU A 6 4.08 14.58 -4.15
C GLU A 6 2.67 14.08 -3.80
N ILE A 7 2.56 12.77 -3.56
CA ILE A 7 1.29 12.09 -3.27
C ILE A 7 1.41 11.41 -1.91
N ASP A 8 0.50 11.76 -1.00
CA ASP A 8 0.31 11.03 0.25
C ASP A 8 -0.75 9.93 0.08
N VAL A 9 -0.40 8.70 0.43
CA VAL A 9 -1.31 7.56 0.50
C VAL A 9 -1.49 7.18 1.96
N LEU A 10 -2.73 7.22 2.44
CA LEU A 10 -3.09 6.83 3.81
C LEU A 10 -3.60 5.38 3.84
N GLY A 11 -2.91 4.52 4.58
CA GLY A 11 -3.19 3.10 4.78
C GLY A 11 -2.27 2.19 3.97
N ALA A 12 -1.42 1.42 4.63
CA ALA A 12 -0.52 0.43 4.02
C ALA A 12 -1.11 -0.98 3.98
N GLY A 13 -2.41 -1.07 3.67
CA GLY A 13 -3.08 -2.32 3.34
C GLY A 13 -2.88 -2.73 1.88
N LEU A 14 -3.55 -3.82 1.44
CA LEU A 14 -3.40 -4.39 0.10
C LEU A 14 -3.51 -3.35 -1.03
N CYS A 15 -4.57 -2.53 -1.02
CA CYS A 15 -4.80 -1.54 -2.08
C CYS A 15 -3.85 -0.34 -2.00
N GLY A 16 -3.59 0.18 -0.79
CA GLY A 16 -2.75 1.37 -0.61
C GLY A 16 -1.30 1.10 -0.96
N SER A 17 -0.76 -0.05 -0.55
CA SER A 17 0.59 -0.47 -0.92
C SER A 17 0.71 -0.71 -2.43
N LEU A 18 -0.27 -1.37 -3.07
CA LEU A 18 -0.26 -1.57 -4.52
C LEU A 18 -0.29 -0.22 -5.27
N LEU A 19 -1.19 0.68 -4.87
CA LEU A 19 -1.31 2.01 -5.48
C LEU A 19 -0.01 2.81 -5.34
N ALA A 20 0.60 2.82 -4.15
CA ALA A 20 1.85 3.52 -3.91
C ALA A 20 2.97 3.02 -4.84
N VAL A 21 3.10 1.69 -5.01
CA VAL A 21 4.05 1.10 -5.96
C VAL A 21 3.74 1.52 -7.40
N LEU A 22 2.48 1.48 -7.82
CA LEU A 22 2.08 1.84 -9.19
C LEU A 22 2.31 3.33 -9.51
N LEU A 23 2.19 4.22 -8.52
CA LEU A 23 2.47 5.64 -8.65
C LEU A 23 3.97 5.92 -8.65
N ALA A 24 4.74 5.29 -7.74
CA ALA A 24 6.19 5.40 -7.71
C ALA A 24 6.83 4.91 -9.02
N ARG A 25 6.32 3.81 -9.59
CA ARG A 25 6.75 3.30 -10.92
C ARG A 25 6.48 4.26 -12.07
N ARG A 26 5.58 5.24 -11.90
CA ARG A 26 5.33 6.31 -12.87
C ARG A 26 6.22 7.55 -12.64
N GLY A 27 7.16 7.49 -11.70
CA GLY A 27 8.10 8.57 -11.38
C GLY A 27 7.52 9.64 -10.45
N LEU A 28 6.42 9.35 -9.76
CA LEU A 28 5.83 10.25 -8.77
C LEU A 28 6.49 10.05 -7.40
N GLN A 29 6.61 11.13 -6.63
CA GLN A 29 7.08 11.06 -5.25
C GLN A 29 5.90 10.65 -4.37
N VAL A 30 6.01 9.51 -3.68
CA VAL A 30 4.89 8.95 -2.91
C VAL A 30 5.32 8.69 -1.47
N SER A 31 4.54 9.21 -0.54
CA SER A 31 4.63 8.94 0.89
C SER A 31 3.48 8.03 1.31
N LEU A 32 3.79 6.85 1.87
CA LEU A 32 2.80 5.89 2.33
C LEU A 32 2.79 5.85 3.86
N TRP A 33 1.62 6.09 4.45
CA TRP A 33 1.45 6.19 5.89
C TRP A 33 0.57 5.05 6.41
N GLU A 34 0.92 4.47 7.55
CA GLU A 34 0.11 3.47 8.24
C GLU A 34 0.10 3.74 9.73
N ARG A 35 -1.06 3.51 10.37
CA ARG A 35 -1.23 3.69 11.81
C ARG A 35 -0.60 2.53 12.58
N GLN A 36 -0.67 1.31 12.02
CA GLN A 36 -0.08 0.12 12.63
C GLN A 36 1.45 0.09 12.48
N ALA A 37 2.11 -0.58 13.44
CA ALA A 37 3.53 -0.88 13.32
C ALA A 37 3.80 -1.79 12.12
N ASP A 38 5.04 -1.76 11.62
CA ASP A 38 5.45 -2.59 10.50
C ASP A 38 5.29 -4.09 10.82
N PRO A 39 4.43 -4.83 10.10
CA PRO A 39 4.25 -6.28 10.30
C PRO A 39 5.51 -7.10 10.09
N ARG A 40 6.50 -6.55 9.37
CA ARG A 40 7.77 -7.23 9.06
C ARG A 40 8.73 -7.23 10.25
N GLU A 41 8.61 -6.25 11.14
CA GLU A 41 9.46 -6.10 12.32
C GLU A 41 8.82 -6.65 13.59
N LYS A 42 7.48 -6.62 13.68
CA LYS A 42 6.72 -7.10 14.83
C LYS A 42 5.56 -7.97 14.37
N SER A 43 5.41 -9.13 15.00
CA SER A 43 4.22 -9.97 14.82
C SER A 43 2.99 -9.18 15.31
N LEU A 44 2.08 -8.82 14.40
CA LEU A 44 0.80 -8.28 14.81
C LEU A 44 0.00 -9.35 15.56
N ALA A 45 -0.60 -8.97 16.69
CA ALA A 45 -1.67 -9.74 17.29
C ALA A 45 -2.77 -9.90 16.22
N GLY A 46 -3.11 -11.15 15.90
CA GLY A 46 -3.84 -11.54 14.68
C GLY A 46 -4.96 -10.58 14.25
N GLY A 47 -4.87 -10.14 13.00
CA GLY A 47 -5.91 -9.36 12.32
C GLY A 47 -6.90 -10.24 11.52
N ARG A 48 -7.93 -9.59 10.95
CA ARG A 48 -9.03 -10.18 10.16
C ARG A 48 -8.53 -11.22 9.13
N SER A 49 -9.31 -12.28 8.95
CA SER A 49 -9.14 -13.45 8.05
C SER A 49 -7.73 -13.71 7.51
N ILE A 50 -7.14 -14.81 8.00
CA ILE A 50 -5.77 -15.27 7.72
C ILE A 50 -5.58 -15.66 6.24
N ASN A 51 -6.67 -16.07 5.56
CA ASN A 51 -6.63 -16.56 4.18
C ASN A 51 -7.50 -15.69 3.27
N LEU A 52 -6.95 -15.28 2.13
CA LEU A 52 -7.65 -14.56 1.07
C LEU A 52 -7.57 -15.38 -0.23
N ALA A 53 -8.71 -15.57 -0.90
CA ALA A 53 -8.72 -16.14 -2.25
C ALA A 53 -8.45 -15.03 -3.28
N LEU A 54 -7.35 -15.14 -4.03
CA LEU A 54 -6.99 -14.17 -5.06
C LEU A 54 -7.56 -14.59 -6.43
N ALA A 55 -8.49 -13.81 -6.96
CA ALA A 55 -9.09 -14.05 -8.27
C ALA A 55 -8.32 -13.35 -9.40
N SER A 56 -8.73 -13.60 -10.65
CA SER A 56 -8.09 -13.09 -11.87
C SER A 56 -7.86 -11.57 -11.89
N ARG A 57 -8.81 -10.78 -11.36
CA ARG A 57 -8.65 -9.32 -11.28
C ARG A 57 -7.52 -8.90 -10.36
N GLY A 58 -7.38 -9.56 -9.19
CA GLY A 58 -6.33 -9.23 -8.23
C GLY A 58 -4.94 -9.65 -8.73
N ILE A 59 -4.84 -10.73 -9.51
CA ILE A 59 -3.59 -11.16 -10.14
C ILE A 59 -3.14 -10.19 -11.24
N ARG A 60 -4.08 -9.58 -11.97
CA ARG A 60 -3.79 -8.67 -13.10
C ARG A 60 -3.57 -7.20 -12.66
N ALA A 61 -3.86 -6.88 -11.40
CA ALA A 61 -3.84 -5.51 -10.88
C ALA A 61 -2.43 -4.88 -10.88
#